data_AF-J9FHM4-F1
#
_entry.id   AF-J9FHM4-F1
#
_cell.length_a   1.000
_cell.length_b   1.000
_cell.length_c   1.000
_cell.angle_alpha   90.00
_cell.angle_beta   90.00
_cell.angle_gamma   90.00
#
_symmetry.space_group_name_H-M   'P 1'
#
loop_
_entity.id
_entity.type
_entity.pdbx_description
1 polymer ?
#
loop_
_entity_poly.entity_id
_entity_poly.type
_entity_poly.pdbx_seq_one_letter_code
_entity_poly.pdbx_strand_id
1 'polypeptide(L)'
;MQGKPENVVEKLFWKQIPIVRASAFLHYQPGAPYTQAIMALKYHHRPQVGVFFGERMAEDLLETDFFEGINFLIPVPLAQDRLRQRGYNQSETLARGIEKVTGIPVCTDAVTRSISNPS
;
A
#
# COMPACT_ATOMS: atom_id res chain seq x y z
N MET A 1 5.85 4.48 -12.08
CA MET A 1 4.86 5.10 -12.99
C MET A 1 4.21 6.22 -12.19
N GLN A 2 4.57 7.47 -12.48
CA GLN A 2 4.33 8.67 -11.63
C GLN A 2 2.86 9.14 -11.62
N GLY A 3 1.92 8.31 -11.17
CA GLY A 3 0.52 8.72 -10.92
C GLY A 3 -0.28 9.27 -12.10
N LYS A 4 0.23 9.22 -13.34
CA LYS A 4 -0.45 9.77 -14.52
C LYS A 4 -1.80 9.08 -14.77
N PRO A 5 -2.85 9.84 -15.14
CA PRO A 5 -4.12 9.26 -15.57
C PRO A 5 -3.94 8.24 -16.69
N GLU A 6 -4.78 7.20 -16.69
CA GLU A 6 -4.82 6.08 -17.64
C GLU A 6 -3.59 5.14 -17.63
N ASN A 7 -2.86 5.09 -16.52
CA ASN A 7 -1.74 4.17 -16.39
C ASN A 7 -2.18 2.69 -16.33
N VAL A 8 -1.22 1.77 -16.52
CA VAL A 8 -1.51 0.32 -16.58
C VAL A 8 -2.19 -0.20 -15.30
N VAL A 9 -1.93 0.43 -14.15
CA VAL A 9 -2.53 0.02 -12.87
C VAL A 9 -4.00 0.43 -12.84
N GLU A 10 -4.36 1.65 -13.23
CA GLU A 10 -5.77 2.08 -13.33
C GLU A 10 -6.57 1.13 -14.24
N LYS A 11 -5.99 0.79 -15.39
CA LYS A 11 -6.59 -0.12 -16.38
C LYS A 11 -6.93 -1.51 -15.85
N LEU A 12 -6.16 -2.03 -14.89
CA LEU A 12 -6.41 -3.34 -14.29
C LEU A 12 -7.71 -3.39 -13.47
N PHE A 13 -8.18 -2.25 -12.97
CA PHE A 13 -9.30 -2.19 -12.03
C PHE A 13 -10.60 -1.60 -12.60
N TRP A 14 -10.58 -1.05 -13.82
CA TRP A 14 -11.75 -0.43 -14.48
C TRP A 14 -12.99 -1.32 -14.64
N LYS A 15 -12.91 -2.63 -14.37
CA LYS A 15 -14.03 -3.57 -14.53
C LYS A 15 -14.83 -3.87 -13.26
N GLN A 16 -14.45 -3.34 -12.09
CA GLN A 16 -15.12 -3.66 -10.82
C GLN A 16 -15.48 -2.43 -9.98
N ILE A 17 -14.67 -1.38 -9.99
CA ILE A 17 -14.85 -0.15 -9.19
C ILE A 17 -14.26 1.03 -9.99
N PRO A 18 -14.90 2.22 -10.01
CA PRO A 18 -14.30 3.40 -10.64
C PRO A 18 -13.05 3.84 -9.86
N ILE A 19 -11.88 3.49 -10.39
CA ILE A 19 -10.60 4.01 -9.89
C ILE A 19 -10.36 5.39 -10.49
N VAL A 20 -10.20 6.39 -9.63
CA VAL A 20 -9.89 7.77 -10.03
C VAL A 20 -8.38 7.95 -10.28
N ARG A 21 -7.53 7.37 -9.42
CA ARG A 21 -6.07 7.46 -9.50
C ARG A 21 -5.43 6.15 -9.02
N ALA A 22 -4.34 5.72 -9.65
CA ALA A 22 -3.49 4.63 -9.16
C ALA A 22 -2.00 4.88 -9.41
N SER A 23 -1.14 4.30 -8.57
CA SER A 23 0.32 4.36 -8.73
C SER A 23 0.97 3.03 -8.38
N ALA A 24 2.09 2.73 -9.04
CA ALA A 24 2.98 1.63 -8.70
C ALA A 24 4.40 2.17 -8.48
N PHE A 25 4.89 1.95 -7.26
CA PHE A 25 6.21 2.40 -6.81
C PHE A 25 7.33 1.48 -7.29
N LEU A 26 7.13 0.16 -7.22
CA LEU A 26 8.11 -0.84 -7.65
C LEU A 26 7.50 -1.78 -8.68
N HIS A 27 8.29 -2.12 -9.70
CA HIS A 27 8.01 -3.22 -10.59
C HIS A 27 8.78 -4.45 -10.10
N TYR A 28 8.11 -5.58 -9.89
CA TYR A 28 8.77 -6.78 -9.39
C TYR A 28 9.74 -7.34 -10.43
N GLN A 29 11.01 -7.49 -10.05
CA GLN A 29 12.02 -8.19 -10.85
C GLN A 29 12.73 -9.23 -9.96
N PRO A 30 12.76 -10.52 -10.36
CA PRO A 30 13.52 -11.54 -9.67
C PRO A 30 15.00 -11.15 -9.54
N GLY A 31 15.57 -11.31 -8.34
CA GLY A 31 16.99 -11.01 -8.07
C GLY A 31 17.32 -9.53 -7.81
N ALA A 32 16.36 -8.60 -7.96
CA ALA A 32 16.62 -7.20 -7.66
C ALA A 32 16.83 -6.94 -6.15
N PRO A 33 17.67 -5.97 -5.74
CA PRO A 33 17.94 -5.69 -4.32
C PRO A 33 16.69 -5.37 -3.49
N TYR A 34 15.73 -4.64 -4.07
CA TYR A 34 14.47 -4.29 -3.40
C TYR A 34 13.56 -5.52 -3.15
N THR A 35 13.76 -6.62 -3.87
CA THR A 35 13.02 -7.87 -3.66
C THR A 35 13.31 -8.46 -2.27
N GLN A 36 14.54 -8.33 -1.75
CA GLN A 36 14.86 -8.76 -0.39
C GLN A 36 14.14 -7.92 0.66
N ALA A 37 14.00 -6.60 0.44
CA ALA A 37 13.26 -5.72 1.33
C ALA A 37 11.75 -6.04 1.32
N ILE A 38 11.18 -6.38 0.15
CA ILE A 38 9.80 -6.87 0.04
C ILE A 38 9.62 -8.20 0.78
N MET A 39 10.59 -9.12 0.69
CA MET A 39 10.57 -10.37 1.45
C MET A 39 10.67 -10.12 2.96
N ALA A 40 11.52 -9.19 3.39
CA ALA A 40 11.63 -8.75 4.78
C ALA A 40 10.28 -8.24 5.34
N LEU A 41 9.56 -7.44 4.55
CA LEU A 41 8.21 -6.96 4.86
C LEU A 41 7.17 -8.10 4.91
N LYS A 42 7.29 -9.14 4.08
CA LYS A 42 6.29 -10.21 4.03
C LYS A 42 6.50 -11.28 5.11
N TYR A 43 7.73 -11.57 5.52
CA TYR A 43 8.05 -12.79 6.28
C TYR A 43 8.89 -12.58 7.54
N HIS A 44 9.56 -11.44 7.72
CA HIS A 44 10.59 -11.29 8.76
C HIS A 44 10.23 -10.33 9.90
N HIS A 45 8.94 -10.06 10.16
CA HIS A 45 8.50 -9.20 11.27
C HIS A 45 9.15 -7.81 11.27
N ARG A 46 9.29 -7.17 10.10
CA ARG A 46 9.89 -5.83 9.96
C ARG A 46 8.87 -4.75 9.53
N PRO A 47 7.91 -4.35 10.39
CA PRO A 47 6.91 -3.32 10.05
C PRO A 47 7.52 -1.97 9.66
N GLN A 48 8.69 -1.62 10.20
CA GLN A 48 9.44 -0.41 9.87
C GLN A 48 9.82 -0.32 8.39
N VAL A 49 10.01 -1.46 7.73
CA VAL A 49 10.28 -1.49 6.27
C VAL A 49 9.05 -1.00 5.51
N GLY A 50 7.85 -1.34 5.98
CA GLY A 50 6.59 -0.88 5.37
C GLY A 50 6.39 0.62 5.55
N VAL A 51 6.68 1.13 6.75
CA VAL A 51 6.66 2.58 7.01
C VAL A 51 7.64 3.32 6.09
N PHE A 52 8.88 2.83 6.00
CA PHE A 52 9.89 3.40 5.10
C PHE A 52 9.41 3.42 3.64
N PHE A 53 8.86 2.31 3.13
CA PHE A 53 8.33 2.27 1.77
C PHE A 53 7.15 3.22 1.59
N GLY A 54 6.24 3.32 2.56
CA GLY A 54 5.12 4.26 2.51
C GLY A 54 5.58 5.71 2.41
N GLU A 55 6.62 6.09 3.17
CA GLU A 55 7.21 7.42 3.07
C GLU A 55 7.78 7.68 1.66
N ARG A 56 8.57 6.74 1.11
CA ARG A 56 9.14 6.89 -0.25
C ARG A 56 8.06 6.93 -1.34
N MET A 57 6.98 6.17 -1.17
CA MET A 57 5.82 6.18 -2.08
C MET A 57 5.12 7.55 -2.08
N ALA A 58 4.95 8.14 -0.90
CA ALA A 58 4.32 9.45 -0.79
C ALA A 58 5.22 10.55 -1.38
N GLU A 59 6.52 10.52 -1.09
CA GLU A 59 7.49 11.47 -1.65
C GLU A 59 7.52 11.45 -3.18
N ASP A 60 7.47 10.27 -3.81
CA ASP A 60 7.39 10.12 -5.29
C ASP A 60 6.13 10.77 -5.89
N LEU A 61 5.08 10.97 -5.08
CA LEU A 61 3.79 11.48 -5.49
C LEU A 61 3.50 12.91 -4.98
N LEU A 62 4.35 13.47 -4.11
CA LEU A 62 4.14 14.80 -3.52
C LEU A 62 4.17 15.91 -4.57
N GLU A 63 4.96 15.76 -5.63
CA GLU A 63 5.05 16.74 -6.73
C GLU A 63 3.90 16.60 -7.74
N THR A 64 2.93 15.73 -7.47
CA THR A 64 1.76 15.50 -8.32
C THR A 64 0.47 15.87 -7.57
N ASP A 65 -0.66 15.90 -8.29
CA ASP A 65 -1.99 16.08 -7.73
C ASP A 65 -2.55 14.79 -7.09
N PHE A 66 -1.75 13.74 -6.89
CA PHE A 66 -2.24 12.41 -6.49
C PHE A 66 -3.02 12.42 -5.17
N PHE A 67 -2.62 13.25 -4.21
CA PHE A 67 -3.25 13.32 -2.89
C PHE A 67 -4.38 14.36 -2.80
N GLU A 68 -4.60 15.16 -3.84
CA GLU A 68 -5.62 16.21 -3.82
C GLU A 68 -7.02 15.61 -3.61
N GLY A 69 -7.77 16.13 -2.63
CA GLY A 69 -9.12 15.64 -2.31
C GLY A 69 -9.17 14.28 -1.60
N ILE A 70 -8.05 13.69 -1.17
CA ILE A 70 -8.04 12.47 -0.35
C ILE A 70 -8.18 12.84 1.14
N ASN A 71 -9.23 12.34 1.80
CA ASN A 71 -9.45 12.62 3.23
C ASN A 71 -8.92 11.54 4.17
N PHE A 72 -8.83 10.28 3.70
CA PHE A 72 -8.45 9.14 4.53
C PHE A 72 -7.60 8.13 3.75
N LEU A 73 -6.68 7.50 4.46
CA LEU A 73 -5.96 6.30 4.00
C LEU A 73 -6.61 5.08 4.64
N ILE A 74 -7.16 4.17 3.82
CA ILE A 74 -7.85 2.97 4.31
C ILE A 74 -7.00 1.75 3.94
N PRO A 75 -6.26 1.14 4.88
CA PRO A 75 -5.46 -0.03 4.61
C PRO A 75 -6.36 -1.26 4.46
N VAL A 76 -6.03 -2.13 3.51
CA VAL A 76 -6.79 -3.38 3.30
C VAL A 76 -6.51 -4.34 4.45
N PRO A 77 -7.55 -4.89 5.11
CA PRO A 77 -7.37 -5.75 6.28
C PRO A 77 -6.76 -7.10 5.91
N LEU A 78 -5.80 -7.53 6.73
CA LEU A 78 -5.19 -8.85 6.66
C LEU A 78 -6.10 -9.90 7.33
N ALA A 79 -6.07 -11.15 6.86
CA ALA A 79 -6.80 -12.25 7.51
C ALA A 79 -6.23 -12.52 8.92
N GLN A 80 -7.08 -12.88 9.89
CA GLN A 80 -6.67 -13.04 11.29
C GLN A 80 -5.51 -14.05 11.45
N ASP A 81 -5.55 -15.19 10.77
CA ASP A 81 -4.46 -16.18 10.85
C ASP A 81 -3.13 -15.63 10.35
N ARG A 82 -3.18 -14.84 9.26
CA ARG A 82 -2.01 -14.16 8.71
C ARG A 82 -1.54 -13.03 9.62
N LEU A 83 -2.45 -12.31 10.27
CA LEU A 83 -2.10 -11.28 11.25
C LEU A 83 -1.39 -11.90 12.45
N ARG A 84 -1.88 -13.04 12.95
CA ARG A 84 -1.21 -13.82 14.01
C ARG A 84 0.17 -14.32 13.58
N GLN A 85 0.31 -14.83 12.36
CA GLN A 85 1.59 -15.33 11.85
C GLN A 85 2.61 -14.21 11.58
N ARG A 86 2.16 -13.06 11.07
CA ARG A 86 3.03 -11.96 10.63
C ARG A 86 3.23 -10.86 11.67
N GLY A 87 2.37 -10.79 12.69
CA GLY A 87 2.39 -9.81 13.78
C GLY A 87 1.87 -8.41 13.43
N TYR A 88 1.65 -8.09 12.15
CA TYR A 88 1.16 -6.79 11.69
C TYR A 88 0.51 -6.86 10.31
N ASN A 89 -0.23 -5.80 9.95
CA ASN A 89 -0.80 -5.61 8.62
C ASN A 89 0.15 -4.78 7.74
N GLN A 90 0.69 -5.37 6.67
CA GLN A 90 1.59 -4.66 5.74
C GLN A 90 0.94 -3.44 5.07
N SER A 91 -0.37 -3.52 4.77
CA SER A 91 -1.07 -2.40 4.16
C SER A 91 -1.17 -1.22 5.12
N GLU A 92 -1.30 -1.50 6.42
CA GLU A 92 -1.36 -0.48 7.45
C GLU A 92 0.00 0.19 7.63
N THR A 93 1.09 -0.57 7.66
CA THR A 93 2.43 0.02 7.81
C THR A 93 2.80 0.92 6.63
N LEU A 94 2.41 0.56 5.41
CA LEU A 94 2.53 1.43 4.24
C LEU A 94 1.69 2.71 4.41
N ALA A 95 0.41 2.58 4.81
CA ALA A 95 -0.46 3.72 5.04
C ALA A 95 0.08 4.68 6.12
N ARG A 96 0.67 4.14 7.20
CA ARG A 96 1.34 4.94 8.24
C ARG A 96 2.56 5.69 7.72
N GLY A 97 3.31 5.10 6.78
CA GLY A 97 4.41 5.79 6.09
C GLY A 97 3.91 6.96 5.25
N ILE A 98 2.80 6.76 4.52
CA ILE A 98 2.19 7.83 3.72
C ILE A 98 1.64 8.94 4.62
N GLU A 99 0.94 8.60 5.70
CA GLU A 99 0.41 9.55 6.70
C GLU A 99 1.49 10.49 7.26
N LYS A 100 2.69 9.96 7.53
CA LYS A 100 3.81 10.80 8.01
C LYS A 100 4.23 11.89 7.02
N VAL A 101 4.10 11.64 5.72
CA VAL A 101 4.54 12.55 4.67
C VAL A 101 3.40 13.49 4.25
N THR A 102 2.17 12.99 4.15
CA THR A 102 1.03 13.74 3.62
C THR A 102 0.14 14.36 4.69
N GLY A 103 0.23 13.87 5.94
CA GLY A 103 -0.68 14.24 7.03
C GLY A 103 -2.10 13.66 6.91
N ILE A 104 -2.38 12.87 5.87
CA ILE A 104 -3.71 12.26 5.67
C ILE A 104 -3.91 11.15 6.70
N PRO A 105 -4.99 11.18 7.51
CA PRO A 105 -5.19 10.22 8.60
C PRO A 105 -5.46 8.81 8.09
N VAL A 106 -4.88 7.81 8.76
CA VAL A 106 -5.19 6.38 8.51
C VAL A 106 -6.42 5.95 9.30
N CYS A 107 -7.41 5.39 8.60
CA CYS A 107 -8.62 4.82 9.17
C CYS A 107 -8.62 3.29 9.00
N THR A 108 -8.42 2.56 10.10
CA THR A 108 -8.24 1.09 10.11
C THR A 108 -9.55 0.31 10.32
N ASP A 109 -10.65 1.00 10.59
CA ASP A 109 -11.96 0.45 10.99
C ASP A 109 -13.06 0.65 9.93
N ALA A 110 -12.80 1.39 8.85
CA ALA A 110 -13.75 1.59 7.76
C ALA A 110 -14.09 0.30 6.98
N VAL A 111 -13.21 -0.70 7.00
CA VAL A 111 -13.37 -1.95 6.24
C VAL A 111 -12.99 -3.16 7.07
N THR A 112 -13.73 -4.25 6.88
CA THR A 112 -13.46 -5.54 7.52
C THR A 112 -13.30 -6.63 6.48
N ARG A 113 -12.52 -7.66 6.81
CA ARG A 113 -12.38 -8.84 5.97
C ARG A 113 -13.42 -9.88 6.39
N SER A 114 -14.42 -10.10 5.52
CA SER A 114 -15.46 -11.12 5.73
C SER A 114 -15.04 -12.53 5.32
N ILE A 115 -14.14 -12.66 4.33
CA ILE A 115 -13.69 -13.96 3.80
C ILE A 115 -12.18 -14.11 3.97
N SER A 116 -11.78 -15.17 4.65
CA SER A 116 -10.39 -15.62 4.71
C SER A 116 -10.13 -16.55 3.53
N ASN A 117 -9.55 -16.02 2.45
CA ASN A 117 -9.13 -16.87 1.34
C ASN A 117 -7.80 -17.56 1.74
N PRO A 118 -7.74 -18.91 1.71
CA PRO A 118 -6.48 -19.62 1.78
C PRO A 118 -5.63 -19.23 0.56
N SER A 119 -4.32 -19.11 0.74
CA SER A 119 -3.36 -18.77 -0.30
C SER A 119 -2.38 -19.92 -0.47
#